data_AF-A0A1G0HC24-F1
#
_entry.id   AF-A0A1G0HC24-F1
#
_cell.length_a   1.000
_cell.length_b   1.000
_cell.length_c   1.000
_cell.angle_alpha   90.00
_cell.angle_beta   90.00
_cell.angle_gamma   90.00
#
_symmetry.space_group_name_H-M   'P 1'
#
loop_
_entity.id
_entity.type
_entity.pdbx_description
1 polymer ?
#
loop_
_entity_poly.entity_id
_entity_poly.type
_entity_poly.pdbx_seq_one_letter_code
_entity_poly.pdbx_strand_id
1 'polypeptide(L)'
;MEQYKVIRIPKETANDNVVKVLSIKEKGALVKENELIASIEGSKTVIDMLSEFAGRFFPLVEKNTELMVGDPIGIIAAESVSLTKLKDYAKAAIPEKKSTHDPMDESHTKANGVVFTKPALLVLDKYKIPAEVFSGKGLVTHNQVEEYYRGQTTMQLSALLQAIPLSPIAEAMHNNGRTLLIGAGNGAYQLLSVLLDEKHTTAIGILDDLAKNQGKSVLGVPVLGTVADLEKIVKQEKIDSIICAVGVSIAFRKKITEQTLQLGLRLANAIHPSVVADKNVVVGGGNFIGANSYIGPEVVIRHYCYISSGAIIEHHNKLGSGVMTGPVVVTSGWVSIGDHCKFGTGIFIEPEIVIEHDAVIASGSVITKSIAANTVVKSRVTV
;
A
#
# COMPACT_ATOMS: atom_id res chain seq x y z
N MET A 1 33.92 -16.28 35.91
CA MET A 1 33.27 -15.06 35.38
C MET A 1 31.97 -15.50 34.74
N GLU A 2 30.82 -14.99 35.20
CA GLU A 2 29.50 -15.34 34.65
C GLU A 2 29.46 -14.95 33.17
N GLN A 3 29.31 -15.93 32.26
CA GLN A 3 29.26 -15.70 30.82
C GLN A 3 27.83 -15.30 30.41
N TYR A 4 27.67 -14.05 29.99
CA TYR A 4 26.48 -13.56 29.31
C TYR A 4 26.90 -12.74 28.09
N LYS A 5 26.05 -12.66 27.05
CA LYS A 5 26.18 -11.60 26.03
C LYS A 5 24.88 -10.85 25.84
N VAL A 6 25.03 -9.56 25.56
CA VAL A 6 23.93 -8.68 25.16
C VAL A 6 23.74 -8.81 23.65
N ILE A 7 22.52 -9.10 23.23
CA ILE A 7 22.13 -9.14 21.83
C ILE A 7 21.66 -7.75 21.43
N ARG A 8 22.22 -7.21 20.35
CA ARG A 8 21.91 -5.88 19.83
C ARG A 8 21.38 -5.96 18.41
N ILE A 9 20.55 -4.98 18.04
CA ILE A 9 20.01 -4.86 16.68
C ILE A 9 21.19 -4.70 15.70
N PRO A 10 21.36 -5.59 14.70
CA PRO A 10 22.49 -5.56 13.79
C PRO A 10 22.36 -4.41 12.77
N LYS A 11 23.50 -3.89 12.31
CA LYS A 11 23.56 -2.86 11.27
C LYS A 11 23.81 -3.51 9.91
N GLU A 12 22.77 -4.02 9.26
CA GLU A 12 22.90 -4.76 7.99
C GLU A 12 22.75 -3.91 6.73
N THR A 13 22.15 -2.71 6.78
CA THR A 13 22.16 -1.76 5.65
C THR A 13 22.28 -0.30 6.10
N ALA A 14 22.84 0.56 5.24
CA ALA A 14 23.18 1.95 5.56
C ALA A 14 21.97 2.91 5.77
N ASN A 15 20.73 2.43 5.61
CA ASN A 15 19.53 3.29 5.56
C ASN A 15 18.48 3.03 6.65
N ASP A 16 18.63 1.98 7.47
CA ASP A 16 17.66 1.67 8.53
C ASP A 16 18.12 2.31 9.86
N ASN A 17 17.41 3.35 10.30
CA ASN A 17 17.66 3.98 11.59
C ASN A 17 16.79 3.39 12.71
N VAL A 18 15.62 2.83 12.36
CA VAL A 18 14.62 2.26 13.28
C VAL A 18 14.11 0.94 12.71
N VAL A 19 13.94 -0.06 13.56
CA VAL A 19 13.38 -1.38 13.21
C VAL A 19 12.24 -1.74 14.17
N LYS A 20 11.28 -2.53 13.71
CA LYS A 20 10.13 -2.99 14.51
C LYS A 20 10.26 -4.47 14.86
N VAL A 21 10.10 -4.83 16.13
CA VAL A 21 10.14 -6.24 16.57
C VAL A 21 8.85 -6.96 16.15
N LEU A 22 8.94 -7.91 15.22
CA LEU A 22 7.82 -8.72 14.74
C LEU A 22 7.55 -9.93 15.65
N SER A 23 8.61 -10.55 16.14
CA SER A 23 8.56 -11.68 17.08
C SER A 23 9.80 -11.71 17.94
N ILE A 24 9.67 -12.18 19.17
CA ILE A 24 10.76 -12.32 20.12
C ILE A 24 10.48 -13.50 21.05
N LYS A 25 11.50 -14.31 21.37
CA LYS A 25 11.34 -15.44 22.29
C LYS A 25 11.01 -14.98 23.71
N GLU A 26 10.21 -15.80 24.40
CA GLU A 26 9.78 -15.52 25.77
C GLU A 26 10.93 -15.54 26.77
N LYS A 27 10.71 -14.90 27.91
CA LYS A 27 11.68 -14.81 28.99
C LYS A 27 12.02 -16.19 29.56
N GLY A 28 13.31 -16.49 29.61
CA GLY A 28 13.85 -17.73 30.15
C GLY A 28 13.89 -18.89 29.16
N ALA A 29 13.50 -18.67 27.90
CA ALA A 29 13.54 -19.67 26.85
C ALA A 29 14.98 -20.20 26.64
N LEU A 30 15.12 -21.52 26.58
CA LEU A 30 16.36 -22.17 26.16
C LEU A 30 16.57 -21.94 24.67
N VAL A 31 17.76 -21.48 24.30
CA VAL A 31 18.15 -21.23 22.91
C VAL A 31 19.48 -21.92 22.63
N LYS A 32 19.59 -22.54 21.46
CA LYS A 32 20.84 -23.10 20.91
C LYS A 32 21.55 -22.06 20.05
N GLU A 33 22.83 -22.29 19.79
CA GLU A 33 23.54 -21.55 18.75
C GLU A 33 22.85 -21.73 17.39
N ASN A 34 22.76 -20.64 16.62
CA ASN A 34 22.01 -20.46 15.38
C ASN A 34 20.48 -20.64 15.47
N GLU A 35 19.91 -20.63 16.69
CA GLU A 35 18.46 -20.66 16.86
C GLU A 35 17.86 -19.25 16.78
N LEU A 36 16.70 -19.11 16.12
CA LEU A 36 15.99 -17.83 16.01
C LEU A 36 15.56 -17.31 17.39
N ILE A 37 15.95 -16.08 17.70
CA ILE A 37 15.61 -15.40 18.97
C ILE A 37 14.64 -14.25 18.77
N ALA A 38 14.68 -13.57 17.63
CA ALA A 38 13.75 -12.52 17.26
C ALA A 38 13.70 -12.33 15.74
N SER A 39 12.61 -11.75 15.23
CA SER A 39 12.53 -11.24 13.86
C SER A 39 12.17 -9.76 13.91
N ILE A 40 12.89 -8.95 13.15
CA ILE A 40 12.73 -7.49 13.12
C ILE A 40 12.44 -7.01 11.69
N GLU A 41 11.61 -5.99 11.55
CA GLU A 41 11.25 -5.36 10.29
C GLU A 41 12.04 -4.06 10.10
N GLY A 42 12.90 -4.00 9.07
CA GLY A 42 13.54 -2.77 8.58
C GLY A 42 12.76 -2.17 7.40
N SER A 43 13.25 -1.06 6.84
CA SER A 43 12.52 -0.34 5.77
C SER A 43 12.40 -1.10 4.45
N LYS A 44 13.20 -2.16 4.26
CA LYS A 44 13.29 -2.92 2.99
C LYS A 44 13.19 -4.43 3.15
N THR A 45 13.46 -4.96 4.34
CA THR A 45 13.57 -6.41 4.59
C THR A 45 13.24 -6.74 6.04
N VAL A 46 12.76 -7.97 6.25
CA VAL A 46 12.69 -8.59 7.57
C VAL A 46 14.03 -9.28 7.83
N ILE A 47 14.59 -9.05 9.02
CA ILE A 47 15.87 -9.62 9.47
C ILE A 47 15.58 -10.59 10.60
N ASP A 48 16.05 -11.83 10.43
CA ASP A 48 15.97 -12.86 11.45
C ASP A 48 17.23 -12.80 12.33
N MET A 49 17.02 -12.57 13.62
CA MET A 49 18.09 -12.55 14.61
C MET A 49 18.29 -13.95 15.15
N LEU A 50 19.46 -14.53 14.87
CA LEU A 50 19.88 -15.84 15.36
C LEU A 50 20.76 -15.68 16.60
N SER A 51 20.67 -16.64 17.51
CA SER A 51 21.56 -16.70 18.67
C SER A 51 22.96 -17.12 18.24
N GLU A 52 24.00 -16.42 18.68
CA GLU A 52 25.40 -16.80 18.43
C GLU A 52 25.93 -17.89 19.38
N PHE A 53 25.19 -18.26 20.44
CA PHE A 53 25.63 -19.25 21.43
C PHE A 53 24.43 -19.83 22.18
N ALA A 54 24.61 -20.97 22.85
CA ALA A 54 23.56 -21.59 23.64
C ALA A 54 23.40 -20.92 25.02
N GLY A 55 22.16 -20.82 25.52
CA GLY A 55 21.88 -20.28 26.85
C GLY A 55 20.39 -20.03 27.10
N ARG A 56 20.07 -19.26 28.15
CA ARG A 56 18.72 -18.77 28.40
C ARG A 56 18.57 -17.34 27.91
N PHE A 57 17.54 -17.10 27.10
CA PHE A 57 17.23 -15.79 26.54
C PHE A 57 16.32 -14.99 27.48
N PHE A 58 16.69 -13.73 27.70
CA PHE A 58 15.95 -12.77 28.49
C PHE A 58 15.65 -11.55 27.60
N PRO A 59 14.43 -11.40 27.07
CA PRO A 59 14.07 -10.24 26.26
C PRO A 59 14.09 -8.98 27.11
N LEU A 60 14.57 -7.88 26.52
CA LEU A 60 14.53 -6.55 27.13
C LEU A 60 13.38 -5.70 26.58
N VAL A 61 12.68 -6.20 25.57
CA VAL A 61 11.63 -5.51 24.82
C VAL A 61 10.49 -6.46 24.50
N GLU A 62 9.33 -5.90 24.13
CA GLU A 62 8.15 -6.68 23.75
C GLU A 62 7.95 -6.69 22.22
N LYS A 63 7.12 -7.61 21.74
CA LYS A 63 6.66 -7.60 20.35
C LYS A 63 6.00 -6.25 20.02
N ASN A 64 6.20 -5.78 18.79
CA ASN A 64 5.79 -4.47 18.27
C ASN A 64 6.56 -3.26 18.84
N THR A 65 7.63 -3.47 19.61
CA THR A 65 8.53 -2.37 20.04
C THR A 65 9.37 -1.88 18.85
N GLU A 66 9.49 -0.56 18.69
CA GLU A 66 10.43 0.06 17.75
C GLU A 66 11.76 0.39 18.44
N LEU A 67 12.87 0.00 17.82
CA LEU A 67 14.23 0.13 18.36
C LEU A 67 15.17 0.75 17.33
N MET A 68 16.17 1.48 17.80
CA MET A 68 17.24 1.97 16.93
C MET A 68 18.21 0.84 16.62
N VAL A 69 18.86 0.89 15.45
CA VAL A 69 19.96 -0.01 15.16
C VAL A 69 21.08 0.17 16.20
N GLY A 70 21.56 -0.94 16.79
CA GLY A 70 22.50 -0.97 17.91
C GLY A 70 21.88 -1.05 19.30
N ASP A 71 20.57 -0.81 19.46
CA ASP A 71 19.89 -0.96 20.76
C ASP A 71 19.88 -2.44 21.20
N PRO A 72 19.93 -2.70 22.52
CA PRO A 72 19.88 -4.06 23.03
C PRO A 72 18.43 -4.62 22.94
N ILE A 73 18.28 -5.81 22.37
CA ILE A 73 16.98 -6.49 22.24
C ILE A 73 16.78 -7.55 23.34
N GLY A 74 17.87 -8.14 23.84
CA GLY A 74 17.82 -9.21 24.83
C GLY A 74 19.20 -9.59 25.35
N ILE A 75 19.23 -10.44 26.36
CA ILE A 75 20.46 -11.00 26.96
C ILE A 75 20.38 -12.51 26.87
N ILE A 76 21.48 -13.17 26.53
CA ILE A 76 21.63 -14.61 26.68
C ILE A 76 22.68 -14.88 27.75
N ALA A 77 22.30 -15.69 28.74
CA ALA A 77 23.16 -16.03 29.88
C ALA A 77 23.20 -17.54 30.13
N ALA A 78 24.31 -18.01 30.71
CA ALA A 78 24.44 -19.37 31.22
C ALA A 78 23.50 -19.61 32.43
N GLU A 79 23.11 -20.86 32.69
CA GLU A 79 22.06 -21.22 33.67
C GLU A 79 22.33 -20.76 35.12
N SER A 80 23.58 -20.40 35.46
CA SER A 80 23.99 -20.06 36.83
C SER A 80 23.97 -18.57 37.18
N VAL A 81 23.45 -17.69 36.32
CA VAL A 81 23.47 -16.23 36.55
C VAL A 81 22.26 -15.76 37.37
N SER A 82 22.51 -15.04 38.47
CA SER A 82 21.46 -14.47 39.33
C SER A 82 20.58 -13.43 38.60
N LEU A 83 19.26 -13.62 38.63
CA LEU A 83 18.25 -12.74 38.01
C LEU A 83 18.32 -11.29 38.49
N THR A 84 18.84 -11.03 39.69
CA THR A 84 18.98 -9.69 40.27
C THR A 84 20.08 -8.90 39.55
N LYS A 85 21.20 -9.55 39.21
CA LYS A 85 22.29 -8.91 38.45
C LYS A 85 21.90 -8.59 37.01
N LEU A 86 21.08 -9.44 36.37
CA LEU A 86 20.59 -9.18 35.01
C LEU A 86 19.73 -7.91 34.89
N LYS A 87 19.01 -7.54 35.96
CA LYS A 87 18.22 -6.29 36.03
C LYS A 87 19.11 -5.04 36.12
N ASP A 88 20.22 -5.12 36.85
CA ASP A 88 21.17 -4.01 36.98
C ASP A 88 21.94 -3.76 35.67
N TYR A 89 22.23 -4.82 34.91
CA TYR A 89 22.83 -4.70 33.58
C TYR A 89 21.85 -4.24 32.48
N ALA A 90 20.56 -4.63 32.55
CA ALA A 90 19.53 -4.08 31.67
C ALA A 90 19.41 -2.55 31.80
N LYS A 91 19.55 -2.02 33.02
CA LYS A 91 19.60 -0.57 33.28
C LYS A 91 20.84 0.13 32.72
N ALA A 92 21.97 -0.57 32.63
CA ALA A 92 23.24 -0.01 32.15
C ALA A 92 23.48 -0.18 30.63
N ALA A 93 22.85 -1.18 30.01
CA ALA A 93 23.05 -1.52 28.58
C ALA A 93 22.04 -0.85 27.63
N ILE A 94 20.87 -0.44 28.17
CA ILE A 94 19.98 0.53 27.56
C ILE A 94 20.70 1.87 27.75
N PRO A 95 21.15 2.57 26.68
CA PRO A 95 21.52 3.97 26.84
C PRO A 95 20.35 4.63 27.55
N GLU A 96 20.58 5.57 28.46
CA GLU A 96 19.52 6.48 28.88
C GLU A 96 18.87 7.04 27.61
N LYS A 97 17.80 6.38 27.12
CA LYS A 97 16.67 7.09 26.57
C LYS A 97 16.41 8.06 27.69
N LYS A 98 16.63 9.34 27.41
CA LYS A 98 16.05 10.41 28.19
C LYS A 98 14.67 9.92 28.59
N SER A 99 14.58 9.51 29.84
CA SER A 99 13.37 9.60 30.60
C SER A 99 12.99 11.06 30.42
N THR A 100 12.08 11.33 29.50
CA THR A 100 11.21 12.49 29.63
C THR A 100 10.07 12.03 30.58
N HIS A 101 10.32 11.57 31.81
CA HIS A 101 10.45 12.44 32.98
C HIS A 101 11.74 13.26 33.01
N ASP A 102 11.87 14.24 32.12
CA ASP A 102 11.86 15.62 32.58
C ASP A 102 10.81 15.89 33.66
N PRO A 103 11.20 16.57 34.75
CA PRO A 103 10.25 17.31 35.53
C PRO A 103 9.65 18.37 34.60
N MET A 104 8.47 18.10 34.06
CA MET A 104 7.67 19.14 33.39
C MET A 104 8.45 19.87 32.27
N ASP A 105 8.94 19.17 31.23
CA ASP A 105 9.30 19.87 29.98
C ASP A 105 8.01 20.10 29.15
N GLU A 106 7.47 21.29 29.39
CA GLU A 106 6.29 21.87 28.80
C GLU A 106 6.44 21.98 27.28
N SER A 107 5.94 20.99 26.53
CA SER A 107 5.36 21.32 25.23
C SER A 107 4.30 20.37 24.70
N HIS A 108 3.62 19.64 25.58
CA HIS A 108 2.30 19.13 25.23
C HIS A 108 1.34 20.31 25.20
N THR A 109 0.94 20.72 24.01
CA THR A 109 -0.04 21.81 23.88
C THR A 109 -1.42 21.24 24.11
N LYS A 110 -2.19 21.91 24.97
CA LYS A 110 -3.62 21.65 25.11
C LYS A 110 -4.35 22.34 23.98
N ALA A 111 -5.12 21.59 23.21
CA ALA A 111 -6.10 22.14 22.28
C ALA A 111 -7.47 21.59 22.68
N ASN A 112 -8.41 22.48 23.01
CA ASN A 112 -9.78 22.15 23.41
C ASN A 112 -9.89 21.07 24.50
N GLY A 113 -9.01 21.16 25.51
CA GLY A 113 -8.99 20.25 26.66
C GLY A 113 -8.27 18.92 26.44
N VAL A 114 -7.81 18.63 25.23
CA VAL A 114 -7.07 17.40 24.88
C VAL A 114 -5.57 17.69 24.81
N VAL A 115 -4.77 16.74 25.30
CA VAL A 115 -3.30 16.86 25.35
C VAL A 115 -2.71 16.22 24.10
N PHE A 116 -2.02 17.00 23.27
CA PHE A 116 -1.39 16.50 22.04
C PHE A 116 0.14 16.52 22.13
N THR A 117 0.81 15.65 21.37
CA THR A 117 2.23 15.85 21.06
C THR A 117 2.38 16.97 20.01
N LYS A 118 3.51 17.70 20.04
CA LYS A 118 3.83 18.72 19.01
C LYS A 118 3.65 18.20 17.57
N PRO A 119 4.17 17.01 17.20
CA PRO A 119 3.93 16.44 15.88
C PRO A 119 2.46 16.14 15.58
N ALA A 120 1.64 15.79 16.58
CA ALA A 120 0.20 15.58 16.39
C ALA A 120 -0.52 16.89 16.03
N LEU A 121 -0.16 18.01 16.67
CA LEU A 121 -0.72 19.34 16.36
C LEU A 121 -0.38 19.81 14.95
N LEU A 122 0.85 19.56 14.50
CA LEU A 122 1.24 19.85 13.12
C LEU A 122 0.39 19.09 12.11
N VAL A 123 0.05 17.84 12.42
CA VAL A 123 -0.82 17.02 11.57
C VAL A 123 -2.27 17.47 11.64
N LEU A 124 -2.78 17.80 12.83
CA LEU A 124 -4.13 18.38 12.99
C LEU A 124 -4.29 19.63 12.14
N ASP A 125 -3.32 20.55 12.20
CA ASP A 125 -3.37 21.78 11.41
C ASP A 125 -3.19 21.51 9.90
N LYS A 126 -2.26 20.63 9.53
CA LYS A 126 -2.03 20.21 8.15
C LYS A 126 -3.30 19.66 7.49
N TYR A 127 -4.05 18.83 8.22
CA TYR A 127 -5.26 18.18 7.71
C TYR A 127 -6.57 18.85 8.18
N LYS A 128 -6.47 19.98 8.88
CA LYS A 128 -7.61 20.74 9.41
C LYS A 128 -8.60 19.89 10.22
N ILE A 129 -8.07 18.98 11.03
CA ILE A 129 -8.86 18.08 11.88
C ILE A 129 -9.19 18.81 13.20
N PRO A 130 -10.48 18.90 13.60
CA PRO A 130 -10.86 19.49 14.88
C PRO A 130 -10.31 18.68 16.07
N ALA A 131 -9.70 19.36 17.05
CA ALA A 131 -9.11 18.71 18.23
C ALA A 131 -10.14 17.96 19.09
N GLU A 132 -11.40 18.41 19.06
CA GLU A 132 -12.55 17.88 19.82
C GLU A 132 -12.88 16.44 19.47
N VAL A 133 -12.52 15.99 18.27
CA VAL A 133 -12.65 14.60 17.84
C VAL A 133 -11.94 13.64 18.80
N PHE A 134 -10.86 14.10 19.43
CA PHE A 134 -10.08 13.31 20.37
C PHE A 134 -10.48 13.57 21.83
N SER A 135 -11.63 14.21 22.08
CA SER A 135 -12.15 14.46 23.43
C SER A 135 -12.26 13.15 24.22
N GLY A 136 -11.88 13.20 25.50
CA GLY A 136 -11.88 12.02 26.37
C GLY A 136 -10.72 11.04 26.13
N LYS A 137 -9.88 11.26 25.12
CA LYS A 137 -8.60 10.57 24.99
C LYS A 137 -7.55 11.28 25.85
N GLY A 138 -6.60 10.51 26.38
CA GLY A 138 -5.47 11.02 27.15
C GLY A 138 -4.48 11.79 26.25
N LEU A 139 -3.22 11.39 26.26
CA LEU A 139 -2.24 11.92 25.31
C LEU A 139 -2.54 11.43 23.89
N VAL A 140 -2.68 12.35 22.94
CA VAL A 140 -2.88 12.05 21.51
C VAL A 140 -1.57 12.27 20.75
N THR A 141 -1.15 11.22 20.05
CA THR A 141 0.12 11.16 19.31
C THR A 141 -0.06 11.39 17.81
N HIS A 142 1.06 11.64 17.11
CA HIS A 142 1.10 11.78 15.66
C HIS A 142 0.42 10.62 14.94
N ASN A 143 0.76 9.38 15.32
CA ASN A 143 0.22 8.18 14.71
C ASN A 143 -1.30 8.09 14.88
N GLN A 144 -1.84 8.46 16.04
CA GLN A 144 -3.28 8.43 16.28
C GLN A 144 -4.04 9.47 15.45
N VAL A 145 -3.44 10.64 15.22
CA VAL A 145 -4.04 11.66 14.33
C VAL A 145 -3.96 11.21 12.88
N GLU A 146 -2.84 10.65 12.45
CA GLU A 146 -2.67 10.07 11.10
C GLU A 146 -3.62 8.87 10.86
N GLU A 147 -3.80 7.98 11.83
CA GLU A 147 -4.76 6.87 11.75
C GLU A 147 -6.19 7.37 11.67
N TYR A 148 -6.57 8.35 12.49
CA TYR A 148 -7.88 8.97 12.42
C TYR A 148 -8.13 9.60 11.05
N TYR A 149 -7.17 10.38 10.56
CA TYR A 149 -7.23 11.01 9.25
C TYR A 149 -7.39 9.96 8.16
N ARG A 150 -6.51 8.94 8.12
CA ARG A 150 -6.61 7.83 7.16
C ARG A 150 -7.95 7.12 7.21
N GLY A 151 -8.52 6.94 8.40
CA GLY A 151 -9.85 6.38 8.59
C GLY A 151 -10.94 7.25 7.95
N GLN A 152 -10.92 8.56 8.18
CA GLN A 152 -11.85 9.51 7.56
C GLN A 152 -11.69 9.59 6.04
N THR A 153 -10.46 9.70 5.54
CA THR A 153 -10.14 9.73 4.11
C THR A 153 -10.60 8.44 3.42
N THR A 154 -10.42 7.29 4.08
CA THR A 154 -10.89 6.00 3.55
C THR A 154 -12.43 5.94 3.50
N MET A 155 -13.12 6.46 4.51
CA MET A 155 -14.58 6.52 4.51
C MET A 155 -15.12 7.50 3.46
N GLN A 156 -14.50 8.67 3.30
CA GLN A 156 -14.84 9.64 2.26
C GLN A 156 -14.62 9.07 0.86
N LEU A 157 -13.47 8.45 0.60
CA LEU A 157 -13.21 7.84 -0.69
C LEU A 157 -14.14 6.66 -0.97
N SER A 158 -14.47 5.83 0.02
CA SER A 158 -15.45 4.75 -0.15
C SER A 158 -16.81 5.30 -0.59
N ALA A 159 -17.29 6.37 0.07
CA ALA A 159 -18.52 7.04 -0.33
C ALA A 159 -18.44 7.65 -1.73
N LEU A 160 -17.32 8.31 -2.07
CA LEU A 160 -17.09 8.86 -3.40
C LEU A 160 -17.10 7.78 -4.48
N LEU A 161 -16.45 6.63 -4.23
CA LEU A 161 -16.40 5.50 -5.16
C LEU A 161 -17.79 4.87 -5.34
N GLN A 162 -18.56 4.71 -4.25
CA GLN A 162 -19.94 4.20 -4.33
C GLN A 162 -20.87 5.11 -5.14
N ALA A 163 -20.58 6.41 -5.19
CA ALA A 163 -21.34 7.37 -5.99
C ALA A 163 -20.98 7.34 -7.48
N ILE A 164 -19.89 6.67 -7.89
CA ILE A 164 -19.52 6.54 -9.30
C ILE A 164 -20.44 5.49 -9.94
N PRO A 165 -21.20 5.85 -10.99
CA PRO A 165 -22.04 4.89 -11.68
C PRO A 165 -21.17 3.82 -12.36
N LEU A 166 -21.64 2.57 -12.30
CA LEU A 166 -21.15 1.53 -13.22
C LEU A 166 -21.83 1.74 -14.56
N SER A 167 -21.04 1.66 -15.63
CA SER A 167 -21.54 1.82 -17.01
C SER A 167 -21.35 0.51 -17.78
N PRO A 168 -22.21 0.19 -18.76
CA PRO A 168 -21.94 -0.88 -19.70
C PRO A 168 -20.54 -0.75 -20.30
N ILE A 169 -19.80 -1.84 -20.42
CA ILE A 169 -18.42 -1.79 -20.90
C ILE A 169 -18.31 -1.19 -22.31
N ALA A 170 -19.31 -1.42 -23.17
CA ALA A 170 -19.38 -0.85 -24.51
C ALA A 170 -19.41 0.69 -24.50
N GLU A 171 -20.06 1.31 -23.51
CA GLU A 171 -20.04 2.76 -23.34
C GLU A 171 -18.71 3.23 -22.76
N ALA A 172 -18.17 2.46 -21.81
CA ALA A 172 -16.90 2.75 -21.15
C ALA A 172 -15.66 2.61 -22.05
N MET A 173 -15.76 1.90 -23.19
CA MET A 173 -14.71 1.82 -24.21
C MET A 173 -14.48 3.17 -24.89
N HIS A 174 -15.51 4.02 -24.97
CA HIS A 174 -15.42 5.31 -25.61
C HIS A 174 -15.22 6.41 -24.57
N ASN A 175 -14.02 6.96 -24.47
CA ASN A 175 -13.84 8.18 -23.67
C ASN A 175 -14.20 9.39 -24.52
N ASN A 176 -15.17 10.16 -24.04
CA ASN A 176 -15.49 11.45 -24.63
C ASN A 176 -14.86 12.57 -23.79
N GLY A 177 -14.24 13.52 -24.49
CA GLY A 177 -13.75 14.76 -23.90
C GLY A 177 -12.24 14.83 -23.71
N ARG A 178 -11.84 15.83 -22.93
CA ARG A 178 -10.46 16.23 -22.68
C ARG A 178 -9.91 15.44 -21.50
N THR A 179 -8.97 14.54 -21.77
CA THR A 179 -8.42 13.64 -20.77
C THR A 179 -6.99 14.04 -20.42
N LEU A 180 -6.71 14.10 -19.12
CA LEU A 180 -5.36 14.29 -18.58
C LEU A 180 -4.82 12.96 -18.06
N LEU A 181 -3.55 12.66 -18.37
CA LEU A 181 -2.87 11.46 -17.88
C LEU A 181 -2.01 11.78 -16.67
N ILE A 182 -1.94 10.85 -15.71
CA ILE A 182 -1.00 10.91 -14.59
C ILE A 182 0.06 9.81 -14.73
N GLY A 183 1.32 10.22 -14.85
CA GLY A 183 2.50 9.39 -15.06
C GLY A 183 2.93 9.33 -16.53
N ALA A 184 4.20 9.63 -16.79
CA ALA A 184 4.87 9.59 -18.10
C ALA A 184 5.84 8.39 -18.24
N GLY A 185 5.69 7.36 -17.39
CA GLY A 185 6.47 6.12 -17.44
C GLY A 185 6.01 5.17 -18.54
N ASN A 186 6.50 3.92 -18.51
CA ASN A 186 6.15 2.90 -19.52
C ASN A 186 4.64 2.61 -19.63
N GLY A 187 3.91 2.69 -18.52
CA GLY A 187 2.45 2.55 -18.53
C GLY A 187 1.74 3.65 -19.33
N ALA A 188 2.35 4.84 -19.48
CA ALA A 188 1.80 5.93 -20.27
C ALA A 188 1.71 5.56 -21.75
N TYR A 189 2.72 4.84 -22.28
CA TYR A 189 2.70 4.36 -23.66
C TYR A 189 1.53 3.40 -23.90
N GLN A 190 1.24 2.52 -22.94
CA GLN A 190 0.15 1.54 -23.04
C GLN A 190 -1.23 2.21 -22.98
N LEU A 191 -1.41 3.20 -22.10
CA LEU A 191 -2.67 3.92 -22.03
C LEU A 191 -2.86 4.83 -23.26
N LEU A 192 -1.82 5.55 -23.67
CA LEU A 192 -1.90 6.43 -24.82
C LEU A 192 -2.09 5.68 -26.13
N SER A 193 -1.49 4.50 -26.31
CA SER A 193 -1.77 3.68 -27.51
C SER A 193 -3.24 3.30 -27.61
N VAL A 194 -3.94 3.14 -26.48
CA VAL A 194 -5.40 2.91 -26.47
C VAL A 194 -6.18 4.19 -26.72
N LEU A 195 -5.84 5.27 -26.02
CA LEU A 195 -6.61 6.52 -26.07
C LEU A 195 -6.44 7.29 -27.39
N LEU A 196 -5.29 7.16 -28.06
CA LEU A 196 -5.03 7.84 -29.34
C LEU A 196 -5.71 7.14 -30.53
N ASP A 197 -6.06 5.87 -30.39
CA ASP A 197 -6.83 5.13 -31.39
C ASP A 197 -8.34 5.46 -31.33
N GLU A 198 -8.81 6.08 -30.24
CA GLU A 198 -10.20 6.47 -30.02
C GLU A 198 -10.53 7.83 -30.66
N LYS A 199 -11.51 7.85 -31.58
CA LYS A 199 -11.88 9.06 -32.37
C LYS A 199 -12.40 10.23 -31.53
N HIS A 200 -12.87 9.99 -30.32
CA HIS A 200 -13.60 10.97 -29.50
C HIS A 200 -12.87 11.35 -28.20
N THR A 201 -11.71 10.75 -27.96
CA THR A 201 -10.87 11.08 -26.81
C THR A 201 -9.79 12.07 -27.23
N THR A 202 -9.55 13.09 -26.42
CA THR A 202 -8.39 13.99 -26.63
C THR A 202 -7.49 13.95 -25.40
N ALA A 203 -6.34 13.27 -25.53
CA ALA A 203 -5.29 13.32 -24.52
C ALA A 203 -4.60 14.70 -24.57
N ILE A 204 -4.85 15.53 -23.55
CA ILE A 204 -4.38 16.93 -23.53
C ILE A 204 -2.94 17.05 -23.04
N GLY A 205 -2.57 16.23 -22.07
CA GLY A 205 -1.27 16.31 -21.44
C GLY A 205 -1.05 15.24 -20.38
N ILE A 206 0.17 15.23 -19.85
CA ILE A 206 0.62 14.30 -18.82
C ILE A 206 1.16 15.09 -17.63
N LEU A 207 0.86 14.66 -16.41
CA LEU A 207 1.52 15.12 -15.20
C LEU A 207 2.47 14.03 -14.68
N ASP A 208 3.72 14.40 -14.37
CA ASP A 208 4.71 13.44 -13.86
C ASP A 208 5.70 14.14 -12.91
N ASP A 209 5.91 13.60 -11.72
CA ASP A 209 6.75 14.27 -10.71
C ASP A 209 8.26 14.12 -10.99
N LEU A 210 8.68 13.28 -11.93
CA LEU A 210 10.10 13.09 -12.22
C LEU A 210 10.63 14.23 -13.10
N ALA A 211 11.61 14.98 -12.57
CA ALA A 211 12.25 16.09 -13.28
C ALA A 211 12.76 15.70 -14.68
N LYS A 212 13.25 14.47 -14.87
CA LYS A 212 13.73 13.96 -16.17
C LYS A 212 12.65 13.85 -17.25
N ASN A 213 11.37 13.86 -16.87
CA ASN A 213 10.22 13.77 -17.77
C ASN A 213 9.66 15.16 -18.14
N GLN A 214 10.03 16.19 -17.40
CA GLN A 214 9.58 17.56 -17.66
C GLN A 214 10.08 18.06 -19.03
N GLY A 215 9.21 18.75 -19.77
CA GLY A 215 9.49 19.24 -21.13
C GLY A 215 9.53 18.16 -22.22
N LYS A 216 9.24 16.89 -21.89
CA LYS A 216 9.13 15.79 -22.87
C LYS A 216 7.68 15.55 -23.29
N SER A 217 7.52 14.67 -24.27
CA SER A 217 6.23 14.12 -24.66
C SER A 217 6.29 12.58 -24.71
N VAL A 218 5.12 11.95 -24.59
CA VAL A 218 4.93 10.51 -24.80
C VAL A 218 3.91 10.35 -25.93
N LEU A 219 4.29 9.68 -27.01
CA LEU A 219 3.45 9.53 -28.22
C LEU A 219 2.82 10.86 -28.69
N GLY A 220 3.58 11.95 -28.62
CA GLY A 220 3.12 13.28 -29.03
C GLY A 220 2.34 14.06 -27.97
N VAL A 221 1.95 13.45 -26.84
CA VAL A 221 1.25 14.11 -25.75
C VAL A 221 2.26 14.75 -24.77
N PRO A 222 2.20 16.06 -24.51
CA PRO A 222 3.22 16.77 -23.72
C PRO A 222 3.09 16.52 -22.21
N VAL A 223 4.21 16.53 -21.50
CA VAL A 223 4.24 16.63 -20.04
C VAL A 223 4.06 18.10 -19.64
N LEU A 224 2.93 18.42 -19.02
CA LEU A 224 2.51 19.79 -18.71
C LEU A 224 2.97 20.28 -17.32
N GLY A 225 3.40 19.36 -16.46
CA GLY A 225 3.84 19.70 -15.11
C GLY A 225 3.90 18.49 -14.19
N THR A 226 3.76 18.74 -12.89
CA THR A 226 3.77 17.73 -11.82
C THR A 226 2.35 17.48 -11.32
N VAL A 227 2.17 16.45 -10.47
CA VAL A 227 0.87 16.19 -9.83
C VAL A 227 0.45 17.35 -8.91
N ALA A 228 1.39 18.14 -8.40
CA ALA A 228 1.10 19.34 -7.61
C ALA A 228 0.39 20.42 -8.46
N ASP A 229 0.58 20.42 -9.78
CA ASP A 229 -0.04 21.37 -10.70
C ASP A 229 -1.46 20.96 -11.14
N LEU A 230 -1.97 19.82 -10.63
CA LEU A 230 -3.18 19.18 -11.12
C LEU A 230 -4.38 20.13 -11.18
N GLU A 231 -4.73 20.78 -10.07
CA GLU A 231 -5.91 21.67 -10.02
C GLU A 231 -5.77 22.86 -10.98
N LYS A 232 -4.56 23.43 -11.08
CA LYS A 232 -4.26 24.54 -11.97
C LYS A 232 -4.44 24.12 -13.44
N ILE A 233 -3.84 22.99 -13.82
CA ILE A 233 -3.88 22.48 -15.19
C ILE A 233 -5.30 22.06 -15.58
N VAL A 234 -6.03 21.42 -14.67
CA VAL A 234 -7.45 21.06 -14.89
C VAL A 234 -8.27 22.28 -15.31
N LYS A 235 -8.11 23.41 -14.60
CA LYS A 235 -8.84 24.65 -14.90
C LYS A 235 -8.36 25.30 -16.20
N GLN A 236 -7.04 25.40 -16.40
CA GLN A 236 -6.45 26.05 -17.58
C GLN A 236 -6.78 25.30 -18.87
N GLU A 237 -6.65 23.98 -18.84
CA GLU A 237 -6.82 23.12 -20.00
C GLU A 237 -8.25 22.61 -20.17
N LYS A 238 -9.18 22.98 -19.28
CA LYS A 238 -10.59 22.54 -19.28
C LYS A 238 -10.69 21.01 -19.36
N ILE A 239 -10.04 20.34 -18.43
CA ILE A 239 -9.99 18.87 -18.38
C ILE A 239 -11.34 18.33 -17.91
N ASP A 240 -11.86 17.31 -18.60
CA ASP A 240 -13.13 16.64 -18.28
C ASP A 240 -12.92 15.35 -17.47
N SER A 241 -11.76 14.71 -17.65
CA SER A 241 -11.47 13.41 -17.06
C SER A 241 -9.98 13.17 -16.83
N ILE A 242 -9.67 12.27 -15.89
CA ILE A 242 -8.30 11.89 -15.56
C ILE A 242 -8.16 10.37 -15.63
N ILE A 243 -7.01 9.90 -16.10
CA ILE A 243 -6.61 8.49 -16.00
C ILE A 243 -5.18 8.35 -15.47
N CYS A 244 -4.97 7.39 -14.58
CA CYS A 244 -3.67 7.15 -13.95
C CYS A 244 -2.94 5.98 -14.64
N ALA A 245 -1.78 6.29 -15.24
CA ALA A 245 -0.91 5.36 -15.96
C ALA A 245 0.07 4.60 -15.06
N VAL A 246 0.11 4.92 -13.76
CA VAL A 246 1.01 4.26 -12.80
C VAL A 246 0.48 2.87 -12.44
N GLY A 247 0.98 1.85 -13.13
CA GLY A 247 0.57 0.45 -12.99
C GLY A 247 1.24 -0.36 -11.89
N VAL A 248 1.99 0.24 -10.95
CA VAL A 248 2.71 -0.51 -9.88
C VAL A 248 2.22 -0.19 -8.46
N SER A 249 1.66 1.00 -8.24
CA SER A 249 1.33 1.52 -6.92
C SER A 249 -0.16 1.77 -6.76
N ILE A 250 -0.85 0.84 -6.07
CA ILE A 250 -2.27 0.98 -5.71
C ILE A 250 -2.50 2.24 -4.90
N ALA A 251 -1.64 2.51 -3.91
CA ALA A 251 -1.74 3.70 -3.06
C ALA A 251 -1.71 4.99 -3.88
N PHE A 252 -0.85 5.04 -4.91
CA PHE A 252 -0.79 6.20 -5.80
C PHE A 252 -2.04 6.31 -6.68
N ARG A 253 -2.52 5.21 -7.27
CA ARG A 253 -3.78 5.22 -8.05
C ARG A 253 -4.97 5.64 -7.19
N LYS A 254 -5.05 5.17 -5.95
CA LYS A 254 -6.06 5.55 -4.95
C LYS A 254 -6.03 7.05 -4.68
N LYS A 255 -4.84 7.62 -4.41
CA LYS A 255 -4.65 9.06 -4.20
C LYS A 255 -5.11 9.89 -5.41
N ILE A 256 -4.67 9.52 -6.61
CA ILE A 256 -5.07 10.23 -7.84
C ILE A 256 -6.57 10.13 -8.08
N THR A 257 -7.16 8.96 -7.81
CA THR A 257 -8.61 8.76 -7.93
C THR A 257 -9.36 9.70 -6.99
N GLU A 258 -8.95 9.75 -5.72
CA GLU A 258 -9.55 10.65 -4.73
C GLU A 258 -9.46 12.12 -5.15
N GLN A 259 -8.27 12.58 -5.56
CA GLN A 259 -8.07 13.95 -6.03
C GLN A 259 -8.93 14.28 -7.25
N THR A 260 -9.07 13.33 -8.18
CA THR A 260 -9.91 13.50 -9.38
C THR A 260 -11.37 13.71 -9.00
N LEU A 261 -11.90 12.88 -8.08
CA LEU A 261 -13.30 12.96 -7.64
C LEU A 261 -13.57 14.22 -6.82
N GLN A 262 -12.63 14.64 -5.98
CA GLN A 262 -12.72 15.89 -5.22
C GLN A 262 -12.76 17.13 -6.13
N LEU A 263 -12.15 17.06 -7.31
CA LEU A 263 -12.23 18.09 -8.35
C LEU A 263 -13.53 18.02 -9.18
N GLY A 264 -14.42 17.08 -8.89
CA GLY A 264 -15.66 16.86 -9.65
C GLY A 264 -15.45 16.30 -11.06
N LEU A 265 -14.27 15.72 -11.32
CA LEU A 265 -13.91 15.15 -12.62
C LEU A 265 -14.28 13.68 -12.73
N ARG A 266 -14.43 13.21 -13.97
CA ARG A 266 -14.63 11.79 -14.25
C ARG A 266 -13.30 11.03 -14.25
N LEU A 267 -13.34 9.76 -13.87
CA LEU A 267 -12.23 8.83 -14.09
C LEU A 267 -12.38 8.22 -15.49
N ALA A 268 -11.47 8.56 -16.41
CA ALA A 268 -11.45 7.97 -17.75
C ALA A 268 -11.01 6.51 -17.69
N ASN A 269 -11.51 5.70 -18.62
CA ASN A 269 -11.08 4.32 -18.81
C ASN A 269 -10.09 4.25 -19.99
N ALA A 270 -9.30 3.19 -20.08
CA ALA A 270 -8.50 2.89 -21.27
C ALA A 270 -8.66 1.40 -21.55
N ILE A 271 -9.64 1.08 -22.39
CA ILE A 271 -10.00 -0.30 -22.76
C ILE A 271 -9.56 -0.52 -24.18
N HIS A 272 -8.62 -1.45 -24.39
CA HIS A 272 -8.07 -1.69 -25.71
C HIS A 272 -9.16 -2.13 -26.71
N PRO A 273 -9.15 -1.67 -27.97
CA PRO A 273 -10.20 -2.01 -28.95
C PRO A 273 -10.36 -3.50 -29.26
N SER A 274 -9.33 -4.31 -29.01
CA SER A 274 -9.39 -5.77 -29.17
C SER A 274 -9.98 -6.52 -27.97
N VAL A 275 -10.42 -5.82 -26.92
CA VAL A 275 -11.16 -6.44 -25.82
C VAL A 275 -12.51 -6.93 -26.32
N VAL A 276 -12.80 -8.20 -26.06
CA VAL A 276 -14.13 -8.79 -26.33
C VAL A 276 -14.87 -8.86 -25.02
N ALA A 277 -16.07 -8.30 -24.96
CA ALA A 277 -16.88 -8.33 -23.76
C ALA A 277 -18.37 -8.52 -24.07
N ASP A 278 -19.07 -9.21 -23.16
CA ASP A 278 -20.52 -9.40 -23.25
C ASP A 278 -21.32 -8.15 -22.89
N LYS A 279 -22.57 -8.07 -23.37
CA LYS A 279 -23.41 -6.86 -23.33
C LYS A 279 -23.75 -6.37 -21.91
N ASN A 280 -23.77 -7.30 -20.96
CA ASN A 280 -24.19 -7.13 -19.57
C ASN A 280 -22.98 -6.97 -18.62
N VAL A 281 -21.78 -6.81 -19.17
CA VAL A 281 -20.60 -6.42 -18.39
C VAL A 281 -20.71 -4.96 -18.00
N VAL A 282 -20.47 -4.67 -16.73
CA VAL A 282 -20.46 -3.31 -16.21
C VAL A 282 -19.12 -2.98 -15.56
N VAL A 283 -18.63 -1.77 -15.81
CA VAL A 283 -17.34 -1.29 -15.32
C VAL A 283 -17.44 0.08 -14.66
N GLY A 284 -16.63 0.30 -13.64
CA GLY A 284 -16.40 1.63 -13.07
C GLY A 284 -15.48 2.50 -13.92
N GLY A 285 -15.12 3.68 -13.41
CA GLY A 285 -14.13 4.57 -14.02
C GLY A 285 -12.69 4.35 -13.55
N GLY A 286 -11.71 4.82 -14.33
CA GLY A 286 -10.27 4.79 -14.00
C GLY A 286 -9.56 3.49 -14.40
N ASN A 287 -10.25 2.60 -15.08
CA ASN A 287 -9.80 1.26 -15.41
C ASN A 287 -8.90 1.26 -16.65
N PHE A 288 -7.85 0.45 -16.61
CA PHE A 288 -7.14 0.00 -17.80
C PHE A 288 -7.48 -1.45 -18.06
N ILE A 289 -7.83 -1.80 -19.31
CA ILE A 289 -8.02 -3.18 -19.76
C ILE A 289 -7.20 -3.38 -21.03
N GLY A 290 -6.16 -4.20 -20.92
CA GLY A 290 -5.18 -4.44 -21.97
C GLY A 290 -5.71 -5.29 -23.12
N ALA A 291 -4.96 -5.27 -24.23
CA ALA A 291 -5.28 -5.97 -25.46
C ALA A 291 -5.57 -7.46 -25.28
N ASN A 292 -6.47 -7.97 -26.12
CA ASN A 292 -6.81 -9.40 -26.26
C ASN A 292 -7.35 -10.01 -24.97
N SER A 293 -8.04 -9.21 -24.17
CA SER A 293 -8.74 -9.69 -22.98
C SER A 293 -10.17 -10.07 -23.32
N TYR A 294 -10.70 -11.09 -22.64
CA TYR A 294 -12.11 -11.49 -22.71
C TYR A 294 -12.79 -11.20 -21.37
N ILE A 295 -13.97 -10.57 -21.41
CA ILE A 295 -14.79 -10.27 -20.23
C ILE A 295 -16.19 -10.87 -20.44
N GLY A 296 -16.46 -11.98 -19.76
CA GLY A 296 -17.69 -12.77 -19.90
C GLY A 296 -18.93 -12.12 -19.28
N PRO A 297 -20.10 -12.76 -19.39
CA PRO A 297 -21.38 -12.17 -19.01
C PRO A 297 -21.49 -11.95 -17.50
N GLU A 298 -22.25 -10.93 -17.09
CA GLU A 298 -22.51 -10.59 -15.67
C GLU A 298 -21.24 -10.24 -14.86
N VAL A 299 -20.13 -9.91 -15.53
CA VAL A 299 -18.91 -9.44 -14.86
C VAL A 299 -19.07 -8.00 -14.40
N VAL A 300 -18.64 -7.74 -13.17
CA VAL A 300 -18.57 -6.41 -12.57
C VAL A 300 -17.12 -6.07 -12.25
N ILE A 301 -16.60 -5.00 -12.85
CA ILE A 301 -15.28 -4.44 -12.53
C ILE A 301 -15.49 -3.08 -11.89
N ARG A 302 -14.95 -2.86 -10.69
CA ARG A 302 -15.07 -1.57 -9.99
C ARG A 302 -14.08 -0.55 -10.54
N HIS A 303 -13.51 0.29 -9.69
CA HIS A 303 -12.83 1.51 -10.10
C HIS A 303 -11.32 1.33 -10.08
N TYR A 304 -10.62 2.13 -10.89
CA TYR A 304 -9.16 2.20 -10.92
C TYR A 304 -8.47 0.83 -10.86
N CYS A 305 -9.00 -0.15 -11.60
CA CYS A 305 -8.34 -1.42 -11.85
C CYS A 305 -7.28 -1.28 -12.95
N TYR A 306 -6.31 -2.17 -12.92
CA TYR A 306 -5.32 -2.34 -13.98
C TYR A 306 -5.36 -3.80 -14.41
N ILE A 307 -6.08 -4.09 -15.47
CA ILE A 307 -6.23 -5.42 -16.03
C ILE A 307 -5.28 -5.50 -17.22
N SER A 308 -4.17 -6.20 -17.07
CA SER A 308 -3.16 -6.34 -18.12
C SER A 308 -3.67 -7.19 -19.29
N SER A 309 -2.90 -7.20 -20.38
CA SER A 309 -3.27 -7.87 -21.63
C SER A 309 -3.44 -9.39 -21.48
N GLY A 310 -4.34 -9.95 -22.28
CA GLY A 310 -4.62 -11.38 -22.32
C GLY A 310 -5.37 -11.90 -21.09
N ALA A 311 -5.99 -11.03 -20.29
CA ALA A 311 -6.80 -11.46 -19.17
C ALA A 311 -8.10 -12.13 -19.65
N ILE A 312 -8.50 -13.22 -19.03
CA ILE A 312 -9.77 -13.92 -19.33
C ILE A 312 -10.59 -13.91 -18.04
N ILE A 313 -11.65 -13.11 -18.03
CA ILE A 313 -12.53 -12.98 -16.89
C ILE A 313 -13.88 -13.62 -17.24
N GLU A 314 -14.07 -14.88 -16.86
CA GLU A 314 -15.31 -15.62 -17.13
C GLU A 314 -16.53 -15.06 -16.38
N HIS A 315 -17.68 -15.67 -16.65
CA HIS A 315 -18.98 -15.19 -16.24
C HIS A 315 -19.15 -14.96 -14.73
N HIS A 316 -19.98 -13.98 -14.37
CA HIS A 316 -20.42 -13.67 -13.00
C HIS A 316 -19.30 -13.29 -12.01
N ASN A 317 -18.13 -12.92 -12.52
CA ASN A 317 -17.02 -12.49 -11.68
C ASN A 317 -17.21 -11.07 -11.15
N LYS A 318 -16.73 -10.83 -9.94
CA LYS A 318 -16.78 -9.51 -9.28
C LYS A 318 -15.38 -9.09 -8.90
N LEU A 319 -14.91 -8.00 -9.48
CA LEU A 319 -13.61 -7.41 -9.19
C LEU A 319 -13.80 -6.10 -8.42
N GLY A 320 -13.22 -6.04 -7.22
CA GLY A 320 -13.12 -4.85 -6.39
C GLY A 320 -12.30 -3.74 -7.03
N SER A 321 -12.20 -2.61 -6.34
CA SER A 321 -11.48 -1.44 -6.84
C SER A 321 -9.97 -1.60 -6.63
N GLY A 322 -9.17 -1.10 -7.57
CA GLY A 322 -7.70 -1.17 -7.45
C GLY A 322 -7.10 -2.55 -7.64
N VAL A 323 -7.85 -3.50 -8.20
CA VAL A 323 -7.30 -4.80 -8.61
C VAL A 323 -6.25 -4.57 -9.70
N MET A 324 -5.07 -5.17 -9.53
CA MET A 324 -3.98 -5.08 -10.51
C MET A 324 -3.57 -6.47 -10.95
N THR A 325 -3.65 -6.75 -12.26
CA THR A 325 -3.23 -8.02 -12.83
C THR A 325 -1.96 -7.88 -13.65
N GLY A 326 -1.11 -8.91 -13.58
CA GLY A 326 -0.11 -9.16 -14.61
C GLY A 326 -0.79 -9.71 -15.89
N PRO A 327 -0.03 -9.86 -16.98
CA PRO A 327 -0.56 -10.46 -18.20
C PRO A 327 -1.11 -11.88 -17.96
N VAL A 328 -2.12 -12.27 -18.72
CA VAL A 328 -2.64 -13.64 -18.75
C VAL A 328 -3.11 -14.12 -17.36
N VAL A 329 -3.92 -13.31 -16.69
CA VAL A 329 -4.68 -13.75 -15.51
C VAL A 329 -6.03 -14.25 -15.96
N VAL A 330 -6.35 -15.49 -15.58
CA VAL A 330 -7.54 -16.22 -16.00
C VAL A 330 -8.36 -16.56 -14.76
N THR A 331 -9.61 -16.16 -14.74
CA THR A 331 -10.59 -16.55 -13.71
C THR A 331 -11.67 -17.39 -14.36
N SER A 332 -12.00 -18.53 -13.74
CA SER A 332 -13.23 -19.28 -14.02
C SER A 332 -14.47 -18.50 -13.56
N GLY A 333 -15.66 -19.08 -13.70
CA GLY A 333 -16.90 -18.42 -13.31
C GLY A 333 -17.08 -18.26 -11.79
N TRP A 334 -17.85 -17.24 -11.39
CA TRP A 334 -18.24 -16.97 -9.99
C TRP A 334 -17.10 -16.66 -9.01
N VAL A 335 -15.96 -16.18 -9.51
CA VAL A 335 -14.84 -15.69 -8.70
C VAL A 335 -15.12 -14.28 -8.19
N SER A 336 -14.88 -14.07 -6.88
CA SER A 336 -14.97 -12.76 -6.23
C SER A 336 -13.58 -12.29 -5.78
N ILE A 337 -13.13 -11.15 -6.29
CA ILE A 337 -11.84 -10.55 -5.97
C ILE A 337 -12.09 -9.23 -5.23
N GLY A 338 -11.56 -9.12 -4.02
CA GLY A 338 -11.65 -7.93 -3.17
C GLY A 338 -10.81 -6.77 -3.67
N ASP A 339 -10.95 -5.63 -2.99
CA ASP A 339 -10.20 -4.43 -3.32
C ASP A 339 -8.69 -4.64 -3.19
N HIS A 340 -7.92 -3.91 -4.00
CA HIS A 340 -6.46 -3.79 -3.87
C HIS A 340 -5.67 -5.09 -4.01
N CYS A 341 -6.28 -6.14 -4.57
CA CYS A 341 -5.57 -7.38 -4.86
C CYS A 341 -4.54 -7.18 -5.99
N LYS A 342 -3.37 -7.81 -5.85
CA LYS A 342 -2.33 -7.84 -6.89
C LYS A 342 -2.09 -9.26 -7.37
N PHE A 343 -2.05 -9.42 -8.68
CA PHE A 343 -1.78 -10.68 -9.34
C PHE A 343 -0.53 -10.53 -10.21
N GLY A 344 0.38 -11.48 -10.12
CA GLY A 344 1.47 -11.64 -11.07
C GLY A 344 0.99 -12.08 -12.45
N THR A 345 1.92 -12.54 -13.27
CA THR A 345 1.67 -13.01 -14.64
C THR A 345 1.24 -14.48 -14.63
N GLY A 346 0.31 -14.88 -15.51
CA GLY A 346 0.01 -16.29 -15.74
C GLY A 346 -0.63 -16.98 -14.53
N ILE A 347 -1.69 -16.39 -13.99
CA ILE A 347 -2.43 -16.93 -12.84
C ILE A 347 -3.75 -17.53 -13.32
N PHE A 348 -4.10 -18.68 -12.75
CA PHE A 348 -5.34 -19.41 -13.07
C PHE A 348 -6.16 -19.59 -11.79
N ILE A 349 -7.43 -19.21 -11.82
CA ILE A 349 -8.31 -19.24 -10.64
C ILE A 349 -9.50 -20.16 -10.95
N GLU A 350 -9.67 -21.18 -10.10
CA GLU A 350 -10.80 -22.13 -10.13
C GLU A 350 -12.14 -21.42 -9.85
N PRO A 351 -13.29 -22.02 -10.21
CA PRO A 351 -14.58 -21.37 -10.01
C PRO A 351 -14.94 -21.19 -8.54
N GLU A 352 -15.82 -20.24 -8.26
CA GLU A 352 -16.39 -19.97 -6.91
C GLU A 352 -15.35 -19.57 -5.83
N ILE A 353 -14.14 -19.21 -6.25
CA ILE A 353 -13.09 -18.76 -5.34
C ILE A 353 -13.33 -17.33 -4.89
N VAL A 354 -13.13 -17.10 -3.59
CA VAL A 354 -13.12 -15.76 -2.99
C VAL A 354 -11.69 -15.38 -2.64
N ILE A 355 -11.20 -14.28 -3.21
CA ILE A 355 -9.93 -13.66 -2.86
C ILE A 355 -10.27 -12.36 -2.16
N GLU A 356 -10.06 -12.29 -0.86
CA GLU A 356 -10.35 -11.08 -0.07
C GLU A 356 -9.31 -9.97 -0.33
N HIS A 357 -9.58 -8.78 0.19
CA HIS A 357 -8.84 -7.55 -0.12
C HIS A 357 -7.36 -7.60 0.25
N ASP A 358 -6.55 -6.78 -0.42
CA ASP A 358 -5.11 -6.63 -0.20
C ASP A 358 -4.28 -7.92 -0.38
N ALA A 359 -4.84 -8.94 -1.02
CA ALA A 359 -4.10 -10.17 -1.32
C ALA A 359 -3.05 -9.95 -2.43
N VAL A 360 -1.91 -10.63 -2.34
CA VAL A 360 -0.84 -10.59 -3.34
C VAL A 360 -0.54 -12.01 -3.82
N ILE A 361 -0.75 -12.25 -5.10
CA ILE A 361 -0.61 -13.56 -5.74
C ILE A 361 0.60 -13.55 -6.66
N ALA A 362 1.59 -14.41 -6.37
CA ALA A 362 2.77 -14.56 -7.20
C ALA A 362 2.44 -15.11 -8.60
N SER A 363 3.26 -14.74 -9.60
CA SER A 363 3.17 -15.24 -10.97
C SER A 363 3.22 -16.77 -11.05
N GLY A 364 2.52 -17.34 -12.04
CA GLY A 364 2.49 -18.77 -12.30
C GLY A 364 1.66 -19.58 -11.28
N SER A 365 0.88 -18.92 -10.42
CA SER A 365 0.10 -19.62 -9.39
C SER A 365 -1.22 -20.15 -9.95
N VAL A 366 -1.64 -21.32 -9.47
CA VAL A 366 -3.00 -21.84 -9.65
C VAL A 366 -3.75 -21.76 -8.32
N ILE A 367 -4.86 -21.04 -8.29
CA ILE A 367 -5.65 -20.79 -7.08
C ILE A 367 -6.85 -21.72 -7.08
N THR A 368 -6.80 -22.71 -6.19
CA THR A 368 -7.82 -23.75 -6.03
C THR A 368 -8.64 -23.60 -4.74
N LYS A 369 -8.32 -22.60 -3.92
CA LYS A 369 -8.99 -22.31 -2.63
C LYS A 369 -9.05 -20.81 -2.39
N SER A 370 -10.09 -20.38 -1.68
CA SER A 370 -10.27 -18.99 -1.25
C SER A 370 -9.09 -18.49 -0.41
N ILE A 371 -8.82 -17.19 -0.51
CA ILE A 371 -7.65 -16.51 0.05
C ILE A 371 -8.15 -15.39 0.96
N ALA A 372 -7.70 -15.41 2.20
CA ALA A 372 -8.05 -14.39 3.20
C ALA A 372 -7.34 -13.05 2.93
N ALA A 373 -7.88 -11.97 3.51
CA ALA A 373 -7.37 -10.63 3.29
C ALA A 373 -5.90 -10.50 3.71
N ASN A 374 -5.16 -9.59 3.05
CA ASN A 374 -3.74 -9.32 3.32
C ASN A 374 -2.81 -10.54 3.15
N THR A 375 -3.27 -11.61 2.49
CA THR A 375 -2.47 -12.82 2.30
C THR A 375 -1.52 -12.66 1.12
N VAL A 376 -0.27 -13.11 1.30
CA VAL A 376 0.71 -13.22 0.22
C VAL A 376 0.90 -14.68 -0.18
N VAL A 377 0.46 -15.03 -1.39
CA VAL A 377 0.70 -16.35 -2.00
C VAL A 377 2.04 -16.30 -2.74
N LYS A 378 2.98 -17.12 -2.30
CA LYS A 378 4.32 -17.22 -2.90
C LYS A 378 4.40 -18.43 -3.82
N SER A 379 5.03 -18.25 -4.98
CA SER A 379 5.44 -19.36 -5.86
C SER A 379 6.92 -19.65 -5.63
N ARG A 380 7.28 -20.92 -5.51
CA ARG A 380 8.68 -21.36 -5.39
C ARG A 380 9.16 -21.84 -6.75
N VAL A 381 10.02 -21.05 -7.38
CA VAL A 381 10.79 -21.51 -8.54
C VAL A 381 12.01 -22.24 -8.00
N THR A 382 12.12 -23.53 -8.29
CA THR A 382 13.33 -24.31 -8.02
C THR A 382 14.14 -24.28 -9.30
N VAL A 383 15.30 -23.61 -9.28
CA VAL A 383 16.22 -23.52 -10.42
C VAL A 383 17.31 -24.56 -10.26
#